data_AF-A0A8C6ZF40-F1
#
_entry.id   AF-A0A8C6ZF40-F1
#
_cell.length_a   1.000
_cell.length_b   1.000
_cell.length_c   1.000
_cell.angle_alpha   90.00
_cell.angle_beta   90.00
_cell.angle_gamma   90.00
#
_symmetry.space_group_name_H-M   'P 1'
#
loop_
_entity.id
_entity.type
_entity.pdbx_description
1 polymer ?
#
loop_
_entity_poly.entity_id
_entity_poly.type
_entity_poly.pdbx_seq_one_letter_code
_entity_poly.pdbx_strand_id
1 'polypeptide(L)'
;MTLRDRCLLWSPFKAACSTKGIFLPCCTCRETLSFSYSISPPENAIFGLVYRPRDFASYILGIFICNLLLYLAFYIIMKLRSSEKLLPIPLFCIMATAVMWVAALYFFFQNLSSWEETPAESREKNRPCILLGFFDDHDVWHFLSAAALFFSFLVLLTLDDDLDTVRRDKIPVF
;
A
#
# COMPACT_ATOMS: atom_id res chain seq x y z
N MET A 1 39.16 3.91 -13.20
CA MET A 1 37.94 4.35 -13.90
C MET A 1 36.80 4.30 -12.89
N THR A 2 36.36 5.46 -12.43
CA THR A 2 35.51 5.67 -11.26
C THR A 2 34.02 5.49 -11.62
N LEU A 3 33.23 5.02 -10.65
CA LEU A 3 31.80 4.65 -10.78
C LEU A 3 30.84 5.77 -11.22
N ARG A 4 31.33 6.98 -11.52
CA ARG A 4 30.53 8.16 -11.88
C ARG A 4 30.06 8.15 -13.34
N ASP A 5 30.68 7.36 -14.22
CA ASP A 5 30.48 7.49 -15.67
C ASP A 5 29.35 6.62 -16.25
N ARG A 6 28.60 5.86 -15.43
CA ARG A 6 27.53 4.97 -15.91
C ARG A 6 26.11 5.53 -15.83
N CYS A 7 25.89 6.72 -15.28
CA CYS A 7 24.56 7.33 -15.20
C CYS A 7 24.20 8.26 -16.36
N LEU A 8 25.14 8.60 -17.25
CA LEU A 8 24.92 9.64 -18.29
C LEU A 8 24.56 9.13 -19.69
N LEU A 9 24.37 7.83 -19.91
CA LEU A 9 23.95 7.35 -21.24
C LEU A 9 22.44 7.14 -21.32
N TRP A 10 21.75 8.26 -21.48
CA TRP A 10 20.35 8.37 -21.90
C TRP A 10 20.19 7.73 -23.30
N SER A 11 19.55 6.55 -23.39
CA SER A 11 18.97 6.08 -24.66
C SER A 11 17.61 5.42 -24.40
N PRO A 12 16.53 5.82 -25.11
CA PRO A 12 15.16 5.42 -24.79
C PRO A 12 14.76 4.04 -25.34
N PHE A 13 15.71 3.25 -25.88
CA PHE A 13 15.42 1.98 -26.55
C PHE A 13 16.45 0.91 -26.21
N LYS A 14 16.40 0.37 -24.99
CA LYS A 14 16.87 -1.01 -24.70
C LYS A 14 15.95 -1.65 -23.66
N ALA A 15 14.87 -2.23 -24.17
CA ALA A 15 14.20 -3.33 -23.49
C ALA A 15 15.12 -4.56 -23.53
N ALA A 16 15.67 -4.97 -22.39
CA ALA A 16 16.23 -6.30 -22.21
C ALA A 16 16.22 -6.67 -20.72
N CYS A 17 15.25 -7.50 -20.35
CA CYS A 17 15.26 -8.29 -19.13
C CYS A 17 16.01 -9.61 -19.39
N SER A 18 16.62 -10.17 -18.34
CA SER A 18 17.15 -11.54 -18.21
C SER A 18 18.58 -11.82 -18.67
N THR A 19 19.40 -12.28 -17.73
CA THR A 19 20.39 -13.34 -18.02
C THR A 19 20.57 -14.38 -16.92
N LYS A 20 20.09 -14.20 -15.68
CA LYS A 20 20.12 -15.27 -14.64
C LYS A 20 19.09 -15.05 -13.53
N GLY A 21 17.78 -15.29 -13.75
CA GLY A 21 16.77 -15.62 -12.71
C GLY A 21 16.64 -14.76 -11.43
N ILE A 22 17.37 -13.66 -11.31
CA ILE A 22 17.51 -12.83 -10.12
C ILE A 22 17.21 -11.42 -10.62
N PHE A 23 16.04 -10.91 -10.24
CA PHE A 23 15.69 -9.51 -10.39
C PHE A 23 16.61 -8.72 -9.45
N LEU A 24 17.73 -8.23 -9.98
CA LEU A 24 18.55 -7.24 -9.30
C LEU A 24 17.77 -5.92 -9.26
N PRO A 25 17.69 -5.23 -8.10
CA PRO A 25 17.00 -3.97 -7.97
C PRO A 25 17.83 -2.87 -8.66
N CYS A 26 17.68 -2.69 -9.96
CA CYS A 26 18.29 -1.53 -10.64
C CYS A 26 17.39 -0.31 -10.42
N CYS A 27 17.96 0.90 -10.22
CA CYS A 27 17.20 2.15 -10.12
C CYS A 27 16.22 2.37 -11.29
N THR A 28 16.51 1.78 -12.46
CA THR A 28 15.61 1.75 -13.62
C THR A 28 14.33 0.94 -13.39
N CYS A 29 14.36 -0.13 -12.57
CA CYS A 29 13.19 -0.92 -12.15
C CYS A 29 12.32 -0.18 -11.14
N ARG A 30 12.87 0.72 -10.30
CA ARG A 30 12.06 1.55 -9.39
C ARG A 30 11.12 2.46 -10.17
N GLU A 31 11.61 3.07 -11.25
CA GLU A 31 10.80 3.89 -12.14
C GLU A 31 9.89 3.03 -13.03
N THR A 32 10.35 1.92 -13.61
CA THR A 32 9.48 1.07 -14.46
C THR A 32 8.42 0.29 -13.68
N LEU A 33 8.64 -0.13 -12.43
CA LEU A 33 7.57 -0.72 -11.61
C LEU A 33 6.60 0.34 -11.12
N SER A 34 7.06 1.49 -10.61
CA SER A 34 6.15 2.57 -10.20
C SER A 34 5.33 3.06 -11.40
N PHE A 35 5.93 3.12 -12.59
CA PHE A 35 5.26 3.48 -13.83
C PHE A 35 4.37 2.36 -14.38
N SER A 36 4.73 1.07 -14.27
CA SER A 36 3.86 -0.04 -14.71
C SER A 36 2.68 -0.29 -13.74
N TYR A 37 2.86 -0.02 -12.45
CA TYR A 37 1.78 -0.08 -11.46
C TYR A 37 0.88 1.17 -11.53
N SER A 38 1.42 2.36 -11.77
CA SER A 38 0.62 3.56 -12.10
C SER A 38 -0.01 3.49 -13.50
N ILE A 39 0.57 2.73 -14.43
CA ILE A 39 0.06 2.47 -15.78
C ILE A 39 -0.44 1.02 -15.87
N SER A 40 -1.39 0.71 -15.00
CA SER A 40 -2.53 -0.14 -15.36
C SER A 40 -3.78 0.74 -15.51
N PRO A 41 -3.82 1.72 -16.47
CA PRO A 41 -4.91 2.68 -16.50
C PRO A 41 -6.26 2.09 -16.92
N PRO A 42 -6.40 1.00 -17.72
CA PRO A 42 -7.73 0.55 -18.07
C PRO A 42 -8.39 -0.25 -16.94
N GLU A 43 -7.64 -0.94 -16.07
CA GLU A 43 -8.25 -1.90 -15.13
C GLU A 43 -8.95 -1.18 -13.97
N ASN A 44 -8.28 -0.20 -13.37
CA ASN A 44 -8.84 0.63 -12.29
C ASN A 44 -9.88 1.64 -12.81
N ALA A 45 -9.70 2.14 -14.04
CA ALA A 45 -10.68 3.04 -14.65
C ALA A 45 -11.95 2.30 -15.10
N ILE A 46 -11.84 1.05 -15.60
CA ILE A 46 -13.01 0.23 -15.98
C ILE A 46 -13.77 -0.23 -14.73
N PHE A 47 -13.08 -0.57 -13.63
CA PHE A 47 -13.75 -0.89 -12.37
C PHE A 47 -14.50 0.33 -11.79
N GLY A 48 -13.89 1.53 -11.88
CA GLY A 48 -14.53 2.80 -11.51
C GLY A 48 -15.65 3.28 -12.45
N LEU A 49 -15.65 2.85 -13.73
CA LEU A 49 -16.72 3.14 -14.68
C LEU A 49 -17.94 2.21 -14.51
N VAL A 50 -17.70 0.96 -14.13
CA VAL A 50 -18.75 -0.07 -13.97
C VAL A 50 -19.43 0.01 -12.60
N TYR A 51 -18.69 0.37 -11.54
CA TYR A 51 -19.26 0.71 -10.23
C TYR A 51 -19.45 2.22 -10.11
N ARG A 52 -20.62 2.71 -10.54
CA ARG A 52 -21.10 4.08 -10.30
C ARG A 52 -20.80 4.51 -8.85
N PRO A 53 -20.02 5.57 -8.58
CA PRO A 53 -19.74 5.98 -7.21
C PRO A 53 -21.02 6.53 -6.60
N ARG A 54 -21.48 5.93 -5.51
CA ARG A 54 -22.60 6.45 -4.71
C ARG A 54 -22.17 7.56 -3.75
N ASP A 55 -20.87 7.70 -3.44
CA ASP A 55 -20.33 8.74 -2.54
C ASP A 55 -18.90 9.19 -2.96
N PHE A 56 -18.69 10.51 -3.07
CA PHE A 56 -17.39 11.11 -3.45
C PHE A 56 -16.26 10.81 -2.44
N ALA A 57 -16.57 10.83 -1.15
CA ALA A 57 -15.58 10.61 -0.09
C ALA A 57 -14.98 9.20 -0.15
N SER A 58 -15.82 8.18 -0.33
CA SER A 58 -15.41 6.77 -0.44
C SER A 58 -14.52 6.53 -1.66
N TYR A 59 -14.74 7.26 -2.75
CA TYR A 59 -13.90 7.19 -3.95
C TYR A 59 -12.48 7.71 -3.70
N ILE A 60 -12.35 8.92 -3.12
CA ILE A 60 -11.04 9.50 -2.77
C ILE A 60 -10.32 8.62 -1.74
N LEU A 61 -11.04 8.15 -0.73
CA LEU A 61 -10.50 7.26 0.28
C LEU A 61 -9.94 5.97 -0.32
N GLY A 62 -10.68 5.35 -1.26
CA GLY A 62 -10.23 4.17 -1.98
C GLY A 62 -8.92 4.39 -2.74
N ILE A 63 -8.78 5.53 -3.43
CA ILE A 63 -7.53 5.88 -4.13
C ILE A 63 -6.36 5.96 -3.14
N PHE A 64 -6.53 6.62 -1.99
CA PHE A 64 -5.45 6.73 -1.00
C PHE A 64 -5.08 5.39 -0.37
N ILE A 65 -6.06 4.55 -0.03
CA ILE A 65 -5.82 3.22 0.52
C ILE A 65 -5.07 2.34 -0.50
N CYS A 66 -5.54 2.29 -1.75
CA CYS A 66 -4.90 1.52 -2.81
C CYS A 66 -3.46 1.98 -3.05
N ASN A 67 -3.23 3.30 -3.10
CA ASN A 67 -1.91 3.88 -3.27
C ASN A 67 -0.98 3.49 -2.11
N LEU A 68 -1.45 3.62 -0.86
CA LEU A 68 -0.68 3.25 0.31
C LEU A 68 -0.31 1.76 0.33
N LEU A 69 -1.28 0.87 0.08
CA LEU A 69 -1.05 -0.58 0.06
C LEU A 69 -0.07 -0.98 -1.04
N LEU A 70 -0.18 -0.35 -2.22
CA LEU A 70 0.72 -0.58 -3.34
C LEU A 70 2.14 -0.14 -3.02
N TYR A 71 2.31 1.04 -2.40
CA TYR A 71 3.62 1.48 -1.92
C TYR A 71 4.20 0.53 -0.88
N LEU A 72 3.43 0.13 0.14
CA LEU A 72 3.88 -0.82 1.16
C LEU A 72 4.30 -2.17 0.55
N ALA A 73 3.47 -2.72 -0.33
CA ALA A 73 3.77 -3.97 -1.03
C ALA A 73 5.04 -3.85 -1.87
N PHE A 74 5.22 -2.75 -2.59
CA PHE A 74 6.43 -2.50 -3.37
C PHE A 74 7.69 -2.51 -2.49
N TYR A 75 7.70 -1.80 -1.36
CA TYR A 75 8.84 -1.77 -0.45
C TYR A 75 9.15 -3.16 0.15
N ILE A 76 8.12 -3.90 0.59
CA ILE A 76 8.30 -5.26 1.14
C ILE A 76 8.83 -6.21 0.06
N ILE A 77 8.28 -6.17 -1.17
CA ILE A 77 8.74 -7.01 -2.28
C ILE A 77 10.20 -6.68 -2.64
N MET A 78 10.57 -5.40 -2.68
CA MET A 78 11.95 -4.98 -2.95
C MET A 78 12.92 -5.50 -1.88
N LYS A 79 12.54 -5.45 -0.60
CA LYS A 79 13.30 -6.02 0.51
C LYS A 79 13.51 -7.53 0.35
N LEU A 80 12.42 -8.26 0.07
CA LEU A 80 12.44 -9.72 -0.14
C LEU A 80 13.27 -10.12 -1.37
N ARG A 81 13.17 -9.37 -2.47
CA ARG A 81 13.95 -9.61 -3.71
C ARG A 81 15.43 -9.36 -3.50
N SER A 82 15.78 -8.35 -2.72
CA SER A 82 17.17 -7.99 -2.41
C SER A 82 17.82 -8.97 -1.42
N SER A 83 17.05 -9.95 -0.90
CA SER A 83 17.50 -10.94 0.09
C SER A 83 18.09 -10.29 1.35
N GLU A 84 17.55 -9.12 1.72
CA GLU A 84 17.93 -8.41 2.94
C GLU A 84 17.30 -9.08 4.17
N LYS A 85 17.92 -8.87 5.34
CA LYS A 85 17.49 -9.58 6.55
C LYS A 85 16.27 -8.91 7.13
N LEU A 86 15.15 -9.61 7.15
CA LEU A 86 13.96 -9.16 7.87
C LEU A 86 14.15 -9.39 9.37
N LEU A 87 14.29 -8.30 10.11
CA LEU A 87 14.26 -8.32 11.57
C LEU A 87 12.88 -8.82 12.07
N PRO A 88 12.80 -9.44 13.25
CA PRO A 88 11.55 -10.00 13.76
C PRO A 88 10.50 -8.92 14.07
N ILE A 89 10.93 -7.70 14.43
CA ILE A 89 10.05 -6.56 14.72
C ILE A 89 9.27 -6.14 13.46
N PRO A 90 9.92 -5.76 12.33
CA PRO A 90 9.20 -5.42 11.11
C PRO A 90 8.39 -6.60 10.56
N LEU A 91 8.84 -7.85 10.73
CA LEU A 91 8.06 -9.03 10.34
C LEU A 91 6.73 -9.11 11.10
N PHE A 92 6.74 -8.92 12.42
CA PHE A 92 5.52 -8.84 13.23
C PHE A 92 4.62 -7.68 12.78
N CYS A 93 5.21 -6.49 12.55
CA CYS A 93 4.47 -5.32 12.08
C CYS A 93 3.83 -5.54 10.69
N ILE A 94 4.50 -6.25 9.77
CA ILE A 94 3.95 -6.59 8.44
C ILE A 94 2.73 -7.49 8.59
N MET A 95 2.82 -8.53 9.41
CA MET A 95 1.70 -9.45 9.65
C MET A 95 0.52 -8.74 10.33
N ALA A 96 0.79 -7.91 11.34
CA ALA A 96 -0.22 -7.10 12.01
C ALA A 96 -0.90 -6.12 11.03
N THR A 97 -0.12 -5.44 10.18
CA THR A 97 -0.62 -4.53 9.15
C THR A 97 -1.56 -5.24 8.19
N ALA A 98 -1.17 -6.41 7.68
CA ALA A 98 -1.99 -7.20 6.76
C ALA A 98 -3.33 -7.62 7.38
N VAL A 99 -3.31 -8.11 8.62
CA VAL A 99 -4.52 -8.52 9.34
C VAL A 99 -5.46 -7.32 9.57
N MET A 100 -4.92 -6.18 10.02
CA MET A 100 -5.73 -4.99 10.30
C MET A 100 -6.32 -4.38 9.04
N TRP A 101 -5.59 -4.37 7.91
CA TRP A 101 -6.12 -3.92 6.62
C TRP A 101 -7.24 -4.83 6.10
N VAL A 102 -7.08 -6.15 6.18
CA VAL A 102 -8.12 -7.09 5.75
C VAL A 102 -9.38 -6.91 6.60
N ALA A 103 -9.23 -6.79 7.92
CA ALA A 103 -10.35 -6.57 8.83
C ALA A 103 -11.02 -5.21 8.58
N ALA A 104 -10.25 -4.14 8.39
CA ALA A 104 -10.79 -2.82 8.07
C ALA A 104 -11.56 -2.84 6.74
N LEU A 105 -11.00 -3.40 5.67
CA LEU A 105 -11.68 -3.49 4.37
C LEU A 105 -12.96 -4.32 4.46
N TYR A 106 -12.98 -5.38 5.27
CA TYR A 106 -14.19 -6.17 5.50
C TYR A 106 -15.34 -5.30 6.05
N PHE A 107 -15.11 -4.54 7.12
CA PHE A 107 -16.14 -3.65 7.68
C PHE A 107 -16.47 -2.47 6.76
N PHE A 108 -15.50 -1.97 5.99
CA PHE A 108 -15.72 -0.91 5.00
C PHE A 108 -16.73 -1.32 3.92
N PHE A 109 -16.64 -2.56 3.41
CA PHE A 109 -17.58 -3.07 2.41
C PHE A 109 -18.93 -3.49 3.00
N GLN A 110 -19.04 -3.68 4.32
CA GLN A 110 -20.30 -4.04 4.99
C GLN A 110 -21.23 -2.83 5.16
N ASN A 111 -20.68 -1.65 5.46
CA ASN A 111 -21.45 -0.43 5.70
C ASN A 111 -20.80 0.76 5.00
N LEU A 112 -21.29 1.09 3.81
CA LEU A 112 -21.00 2.39 3.19
C LEU A 112 -21.86 3.45 3.88
N SER A 113 -21.24 4.28 4.70
CA SER A 113 -21.86 5.48 5.27
C SER A 113 -22.22 6.43 4.12
N SER A 114 -23.50 6.59 3.84
CA SER A 114 -24.00 7.56 2.87
C SER A 114 -24.01 8.95 3.51
N TRP A 115 -23.24 9.88 2.95
CA TRP A 115 -23.13 11.26 3.47
C TRP A 115 -24.21 12.19 2.92
N GLU A 116 -25.00 11.73 1.95
CA GLU A 116 -26.02 12.52 1.25
C GLU A 116 -27.42 12.43 1.91
N GLU A 117 -27.59 11.58 2.93
CA GLU A 117 -28.89 11.34 3.56
C GLU A 117 -29.22 12.38 4.65
N THR A 118 -30.50 12.64 4.84
CA THR A 118 -30.94 13.53 5.92
C THR A 118 -30.73 12.89 7.30
N PRO A 119 -30.62 13.68 8.39
CA PRO A 119 -30.52 13.14 9.75
C PRO A 119 -31.69 12.25 10.18
N ALA A 120 -32.85 12.38 9.53
CA ALA A 120 -34.03 11.54 9.79
C ALA A 120 -33.89 10.16 9.11
N GLU A 121 -33.49 10.12 7.83
CA GLU A 121 -33.27 8.89 7.07
C GLU A 121 -32.08 8.08 7.61
N SER A 122 -31.04 8.77 8.11
CA SER A 122 -29.91 8.13 8.77
C SER A 122 -30.32 7.36 10.03
N ARG A 123 -31.25 7.91 10.84
CA ARG A 123 -31.73 7.27 12.09
C ARG A 123 -32.52 5.99 11.84
N GLU A 124 -33.17 5.87 10.69
CA GLU A 124 -33.95 4.70 10.31
C GLU A 124 -33.07 3.52 9.85
N LYS A 125 -31.80 3.81 9.52
CA LYS A 125 -30.79 2.80 9.15
C LYS A 125 -29.95 2.31 10.33
N ASN A 126 -30.21 2.78 11.56
CA ASN A 126 -29.50 2.36 12.76
C ASN A 126 -29.73 0.87 13.05
N ARG A 127 -28.66 0.07 12.96
CA ARG A 127 -28.63 -1.34 13.35
C ARG A 127 -28.21 -1.49 14.81
N PRO A 128 -28.55 -2.61 15.48
CA PRO A 128 -28.04 -2.88 16.82
C PRO A 128 -26.50 -2.88 16.83
N CYS A 129 -25.90 -2.17 17.78
CA CYS A 129 -24.45 -2.05 17.92
C CYS A 129 -23.80 -3.43 18.15
N ILE A 130 -22.69 -3.70 17.46
CA ILE A 130 -22.04 -5.02 17.44
C ILE A 130 -21.03 -5.21 18.57
N LEU A 131 -20.34 -4.14 18.98
CA LEU A 131 -19.24 -4.20 19.94
C LEU A 131 -19.60 -3.41 21.21
N LEU A 132 -19.61 -4.11 22.35
CA LEU A 132 -19.94 -3.59 23.68
C LEU A 132 -21.32 -2.90 23.79
N GLY A 133 -22.21 -3.10 22.81
CA GLY A 133 -23.50 -2.42 22.75
C GLY A 133 -23.41 -0.91 22.51
N PHE A 134 -22.23 -0.41 22.09
CA PHE A 134 -21.98 1.01 21.86
C PHE A 134 -21.41 1.29 20.47
N PHE A 135 -20.48 0.46 19.99
CA PHE A 135 -19.83 0.66 18.71
C PHE A 135 -20.56 -0.09 17.59
N ASP A 136 -20.79 0.61 16.49
CA ASP A 136 -21.29 0.01 15.26
C ASP A 136 -20.16 -0.49 14.35
N ASP A 137 -20.51 -1.03 13.20
CA ASP A 137 -19.54 -1.52 12.21
C ASP A 137 -18.62 -0.41 11.68
N HIS A 138 -19.10 0.83 11.62
CA HIS A 138 -18.36 1.99 11.10
C HIS A 138 -17.30 2.46 12.09
N ASP A 139 -17.63 2.47 13.38
CA ASP A 139 -16.69 2.74 14.46
C ASP A 139 -15.58 1.70 14.51
N VAL A 140 -15.93 0.42 14.35
CA VAL A 140 -14.97 -0.68 14.29
C VAL A 140 -14.07 -0.55 13.05
N TRP A 141 -14.63 -0.18 11.90
CA TRP A 141 -13.84 0.14 10.71
C TRP A 141 -12.85 1.28 10.95
N HIS A 142 -13.29 2.38 11.57
CA HIS A 142 -12.42 3.51 11.89
C HIS A 142 -11.28 3.12 12.84
N PHE A 143 -11.57 2.34 13.87
CA PHE A 143 -10.55 1.85 14.80
C PHE A 143 -9.53 0.94 14.12
N LEU A 144 -10.00 -0.04 13.33
CA LEU A 144 -9.14 -0.99 12.63
C LEU A 144 -8.29 -0.31 11.55
N SER A 145 -8.85 0.64 10.80
CA SER A 145 -8.12 1.38 9.77
C SER A 145 -7.06 2.31 10.38
N ALA A 146 -7.34 2.96 11.51
CA ALA A 146 -6.34 3.74 12.25
C ALA A 146 -5.17 2.87 12.74
N ALA A 147 -5.48 1.69 13.29
CA ALA A 147 -4.47 0.71 13.69
C ALA A 147 -3.65 0.20 12.48
N ALA A 148 -4.31 -0.10 11.35
CA ALA A 148 -3.65 -0.54 10.12
C ALA A 148 -2.67 0.52 9.59
N LEU A 149 -3.07 1.79 9.59
CA LEU A 149 -2.20 2.92 9.22
C LEU A 149 -1.00 3.03 10.17
N PHE A 150 -1.23 2.95 11.47
CA PHE A 150 -0.16 2.99 12.47
C PHE A 150 0.89 1.90 12.24
N PHE A 151 0.47 0.64 12.09
CA PHE A 151 1.39 -0.45 11.81
C PHE A 151 2.06 -0.29 10.44
N SER A 152 1.36 0.24 9.44
CA SER A 152 1.95 0.54 8.11
C SER A 152 3.11 1.53 8.22
N PHE A 153 2.96 2.59 9.03
CA PHE A 153 4.06 3.52 9.29
C PHE A 153 5.20 2.89 10.08
N LEU A 154 4.89 2.05 11.08
CA LEU A 154 5.92 1.30 11.81
C LEU A 154 6.71 0.38 10.89
N VAL A 155 6.06 -0.29 9.93
CA VAL A 155 6.76 -1.09 8.92
C VAL A 155 7.73 -0.19 8.15
N LEU A 156 7.27 0.93 7.59
CA LEU A 156 8.15 1.82 6.80
C LEU A 156 9.34 2.36 7.60
N LEU A 157 9.16 2.62 8.90
CA LEU A 157 10.24 3.10 9.77
C LEU A 157 11.23 2.01 10.15
N THR A 158 10.76 0.77 10.39
CA THR A 158 11.59 -0.31 10.94
C THR A 158 12.07 -1.32 9.90
N LEU A 159 11.59 -1.23 8.65
CA LEU A 159 11.93 -2.17 7.58
C LEU A 159 13.41 -2.15 7.23
N ASP A 160 14.06 -0.99 7.33
CA ASP A 160 15.45 -0.78 6.94
C ASP A 160 16.43 -0.66 8.12
N ASP A 161 15.98 -0.96 9.35
CA ASP A 161 16.83 -0.92 10.56
C ASP A 161 18.05 -1.85 10.47
N ASP A 162 18.01 -2.90 9.64
CA ASP A 162 19.16 -3.79 9.40
C ASP A 162 20.29 -3.13 8.57
N LEU A 163 19.98 -2.03 7.88
CA LEU A 163 20.90 -1.29 7.03
C LEU A 163 21.50 -0.04 7.70
N ASP A 164 21.13 0.26 8.95
CA ASP A 164 21.58 1.47 9.67
C ASP A 164 23.11 1.63 9.74
N THR A 165 23.85 0.52 9.75
CA THR A 165 25.31 0.51 9.80
C THR A 165 25.97 0.33 8.43
N VAL A 166 25.18 0.13 7.38
CA VAL A 166 25.66 -0.10 6.01
C VAL A 166 25.86 1.24 5.30
N ARG A 167 27.02 1.40 4.66
CA ARG A 167 27.29 2.60 3.85
C ARG A 167 26.35 2.65 2.64
N ARG A 168 25.79 3.84 2.37
CA ARG A 168 24.75 4.06 1.33
C ARG A 168 25.14 3.61 -0.08
N ASP A 169 26.42 3.64 -0.43
CA ASP A 169 26.97 3.17 -1.72
C ASP A 169 26.94 1.64 -1.90
N LYS A 170 26.65 0.89 -0.84
CA LYS A 170 26.54 -0.57 -0.85
C LYS A 170 25.10 -1.06 -0.78
N ILE A 171 24.12 -0.18 -0.64
CA ILE A 171 22.71 -0.56 -0.58
C ILE A 171 22.25 -0.78 -2.01
N PRO A 172 21.86 -2.01 -2.40
CA PRO A 172 21.58 -2.36 -3.79
C PRO A 172 20.37 -1.60 -4.38
N VAL A 173 19.55 -1.01 -3.52
CA VAL A 173 18.29 -0.32 -3.86
C VAL A 173 18.47 1.18 -4.12
N PHE A 174 19.68 1.75 -3.91
CA PHE A 174 20.01 3.17 -4.10
C PHE A 174 21.10 3.40 -5.16
#